data_AF-A0AAU9J799-F1
#
_entry.id   AF-A0AAU9J799-F1
#
_cell.length_a   1.000
_cell.length_b   1.000
_cell.length_c   1.000
_cell.angle_alpha   90.00
_cell.angle_beta   90.00
_cell.angle_gamma   90.00
#
_symmetry.space_group_name_H-M   'P 1'
#
loop_
_entity.id
_entity.type
_entity.pdbx_description
1 polymer ?
#
loop_
_entity_poly.entity_id
_entity_poly.type
_entity_poly.pdbx_seq_one_letter_code
_entity_poly.pdbx_strand_id
1 'polypeptide(L)'
;MEGLLGSVLIGKSGNVGMTPLNEAKYVLLYFSAHYCPPCREFTPKLAMFYDSVNFDERKVEVVFVSQDRTIEKFNEYYDEMPWLAIPYEAVEIRTALIERYRGQTIPSLVLIDLQGNIKKNACRMDVANKGPLCLSDWDAALNSN
;
A
#
# COMPACT_ATOMS: atom_id res chain seq x y z
N MET A 1 -4.53 -13.96 -1.96
CA MET A 1 -4.60 -12.53 -2.33
C MET A 1 -5.95 -12.11 -2.91
N GLU A 2 -6.50 -12.75 -3.94
CA GLU A 2 -7.77 -12.34 -4.58
C GLU A 2 -8.96 -12.26 -3.61
N GLY A 3 -9.16 -13.26 -2.75
CA GLY A 3 -10.23 -13.23 -1.75
C GLY A 3 -10.11 -12.12 -0.70
N LEU A 4 -8.97 -11.42 -0.65
CA LEU A 4 -8.70 -10.31 0.26
C LEU A 4 -8.84 -8.95 -0.43
N LEU A 5 -8.23 -8.79 -1.60
CA LEU A 5 -8.12 -7.50 -2.30
C LEU A 5 -9.07 -7.36 -3.51
N GLY A 6 -9.78 -8.43 -3.86
CA GLY A 6 -10.52 -8.55 -5.11
C GLY A 6 -9.64 -9.12 -6.23
N SER A 7 -10.26 -9.43 -7.37
CA SER A 7 -9.57 -9.95 -8.56
C SER A 7 -8.97 -8.87 -9.46
N VAL A 8 -9.32 -7.59 -9.23
CA VAL A 8 -8.91 -6.46 -10.05
C VAL A 8 -8.46 -5.31 -9.16
N LEU A 9 -7.29 -4.75 -9.49
CA LEU A 9 -6.75 -3.51 -8.95
C LEU A 9 -6.68 -2.44 -10.04
N ILE A 10 -6.62 -1.18 -9.62
CA ILE A 10 -6.32 -0.06 -10.52
C ILE A 10 -4.80 0.10 -10.56
N GLY A 11 -4.23 0.09 -11.77
CA GLY A 11 -2.87 0.52 -12.06
C GLY A 11 -2.86 1.73 -13.00
N LYS A 12 -1.67 2.28 -13.25
CA LYS A 12 -1.49 3.47 -14.10
C LYS A 12 -1.82 3.25 -15.58
N SER A 13 -1.74 2.01 -16.06
CA SER A 13 -2.13 1.64 -17.42
C SER A 13 -3.55 1.05 -17.50
N GLY A 14 -4.34 1.20 -16.44
CA GLY A 14 -5.68 0.62 -16.31
C GLY A 14 -5.74 -0.54 -15.31
N ASN A 15 -6.76 -1.37 -15.44
CA ASN A 15 -7.02 -2.47 -14.52
C ASN A 15 -5.96 -3.58 -14.62
N VAL A 16 -5.48 -4.07 -13.47
CA VAL A 16 -4.50 -5.15 -13.36
C VAL A 16 -5.01 -6.27 -12.46
N GLY A 17 -4.59 -7.51 -12.75
CA GLY A 17 -4.82 -8.65 -11.87
C GLY A 17 -3.85 -8.71 -10.69
N MET A 18 -3.77 -9.86 -10.01
CA MET A 18 -2.90 -10.03 -8.83
C MET A 18 -1.43 -10.32 -9.14
N THR A 19 -1.05 -10.54 -10.40
CA THR A 19 0.32 -10.91 -10.78
C THR A 19 1.40 -9.99 -10.18
N PRO A 20 1.28 -8.65 -10.21
CA PRO A 20 2.29 -7.77 -9.62
C PRO A 20 2.47 -7.97 -8.11
N LEU A 21 1.40 -8.36 -7.39
CA LEU A 21 1.48 -8.65 -5.96
C LEU A 21 2.15 -9.99 -5.66
N ASN A 22 1.91 -11.00 -6.52
CA ASN A 22 2.46 -12.33 -6.34
C ASN A 22 3.96 -12.40 -6.67
N GLU A 23 4.44 -11.50 -7.55
CA GLU A 23 5.85 -11.40 -7.94
C GLU A 23 6.65 -10.46 -7.02
N ALA A 24 5.98 -9.53 -6.34
CA ALA A 24 6.64 -8.64 -5.39
C ALA A 24 7.06 -9.39 -4.11
N LYS A 25 8.29 -9.14 -3.66
CA LYS A 25 8.81 -9.67 -2.40
C LYS A 25 8.08 -9.06 -1.18
N TYR A 26 7.73 -7.79 -1.26
CA TYR A 26 7.03 -7.06 -0.20
C TYR A 26 5.72 -6.49 -0.73
N VAL A 27 4.61 -6.84 -0.10
CA VAL A 27 3.28 -6.28 -0.40
C VAL A 27 2.84 -5.40 0.76
N LEU A 28 2.62 -4.12 0.49
CA LEU A 28 2.17 -3.15 1.49
C LEU A 28 0.75 -2.67 1.22
N LEU A 29 -0.09 -2.66 2.26
CA LEU A 29 -1.36 -1.94 2.23
C LEU A 29 -1.15 -0.53 2.74
N TYR A 30 -1.47 0.46 1.91
CA TYR A 30 -1.32 1.88 2.23
C TYR A 30 -2.68 2.52 2.44
N PHE A 31 -2.99 2.85 3.70
CA PHE A 31 -4.25 3.49 4.07
C PHE A 31 -4.03 5.00 4.17
N SER A 32 -4.74 5.74 3.32
CA SER A 32 -4.57 7.18 3.20
C SER A 32 -5.81 7.87 2.68
N ALA A 33 -5.83 9.21 2.74
CA ALA A 33 -6.86 10.03 2.11
C ALA A 33 -6.31 11.42 1.77
N HIS A 34 -6.81 12.01 0.69
CA HIS A 34 -6.37 13.32 0.21
C HIS A 34 -6.65 14.42 1.23
N TYR A 35 -7.80 14.37 1.92
CA TYR A 35 -8.18 15.40 2.90
C TYR A 35 -7.28 15.42 4.14
N CYS A 36 -6.51 14.36 4.39
CA CYS A 36 -5.67 14.19 5.58
C CYS A 36 -4.30 14.89 5.40
N PRO A 37 -3.97 15.95 6.17
CA PRO A 37 -2.70 16.64 6.04
C PRO A 37 -1.44 15.77 6.21
N PRO A 38 -1.30 14.94 7.27
CA PRO A 38 -0.11 14.10 7.41
C PRO A 38 0.00 13.02 6.32
N CYS A 39 -1.11 12.71 5.63
CA CYS A 39 -1.14 11.81 4.50
C CYS A 39 -0.46 12.43 3.28
N ARG A 40 -0.85 13.67 2.93
CA ARG A 40 -0.24 14.43 1.84
C ARG A 40 1.26 14.68 2.07
N GLU A 41 1.69 14.82 3.32
CA GLU A 41 3.13 14.94 3.65
C GLU A 41 3.92 13.63 3.50
N PHE A 42 3.28 12.48 3.74
CA PHE A 42 3.96 11.19 3.72
C PHE A 42 4.00 10.56 2.31
N THR A 43 2.95 10.77 1.51
CA THR A 43 2.83 10.21 0.15
C THR A 43 4.06 10.43 -0.73
N PRO A 44 4.59 11.66 -0.88
CA PRO A 44 5.77 11.88 -1.71
C PRO A 44 7.02 11.16 -1.17
N LYS A 45 7.15 11.03 0.16
CA LYS A 45 8.26 10.27 0.77
C LYS A 45 8.16 8.78 0.46
N LEU A 46 6.93 8.24 0.50
CA LEU A 46 6.68 6.85 0.14
C LEU A 46 6.91 6.62 -1.36
N ALA A 47 6.53 7.55 -2.23
CA ALA A 47 6.80 7.48 -3.67
C ALA A 47 8.31 7.46 -3.97
N MET A 48 9.09 8.38 -3.37
CA MET A 48 10.55 8.38 -3.49
C MET A 48 11.17 7.07 -3.00
N PHE A 49 10.68 6.53 -1.87
CA PHE A 49 11.12 5.23 -1.38
C PHE A 49 10.80 4.12 -2.39
N TYR A 50 9.56 4.06 -2.87
CA TYR A 50 9.09 3.06 -3.84
C TYR A 50 9.97 3.04 -5.09
N ASP A 51 10.23 4.21 -5.67
CA ASP A 51 11.07 4.34 -6.85
C ASP A 51 12.52 3.89 -6.56
N SER A 52 13.06 4.24 -5.39
CA SER A 52 14.45 3.89 -5.03
C SER A 52 14.66 2.39 -4.84
N VAL A 53 13.70 1.68 -4.22
CA VAL A 53 13.84 0.25 -3.91
C VAL A 53 13.47 -0.65 -5.09
N ASN A 54 12.75 -0.10 -6.07
CA ASN A 54 12.34 -0.78 -7.30
C ASN A 54 13.20 -0.41 -8.52
N PHE A 55 14.28 0.36 -8.34
CA PHE A 55 15.11 0.87 -9.45
C PHE A 55 15.71 -0.26 -10.31
N ASP A 56 16.30 -1.28 -9.68
CA ASP A 56 16.92 -2.41 -10.39
C ASP A 56 15.93 -3.56 -10.65
N GLU A 57 15.15 -3.91 -9.62
CA GLU A 57 14.22 -5.03 -9.62
C GLU A 57 12.99 -4.62 -8.81
N ARG A 58 11.79 -4.95 -9.31
CA ARG A 58 10.53 -4.64 -8.63
C ARG A 58 10.36 -5.53 -7.39
N LYS A 59 10.81 -5.05 -6.24
CA LYS A 59 10.79 -5.76 -4.95
C LYS A 59 9.56 -5.44 -4.12
N VAL A 60 9.09 -4.20 -4.17
CA VAL A 60 8.01 -3.68 -3.33
C VAL A 60 6.82 -3.35 -4.21
N GLU A 61 5.64 -3.85 -3.84
CA GLU A 61 4.37 -3.38 -4.37
C GLU A 61 3.50 -2.78 -3.27
N VAL A 62 2.85 -1.67 -3.59
CA VAL A 62 1.98 -0.94 -2.66
C VAL A 62 0.56 -0.95 -3.23
N VAL A 63 -0.42 -1.23 -2.36
CA VAL A 63 -1.84 -1.17 -2.70
C VAL A 63 -2.48 -0.07 -1.87
N PHE A 64 -2.86 1.01 -2.53
CA PHE A 64 -3.59 2.12 -1.94
C PHE A 64 -5.02 1.71 -1.61
N VAL A 65 -5.37 1.87 -0.32
CA VAL A 65 -6.72 1.70 0.21
C VAL A 65 -7.23 3.07 0.64
N SER A 66 -7.96 3.71 -0.27
CA SER A 66 -8.46 5.06 -0.07
C SER A 66 -9.56 5.14 0.99
N GLN A 67 -9.48 6.19 1.80
CA GLN A 67 -10.57 6.68 2.66
C GLN A 67 -11.17 8.00 2.15
N ASP A 68 -10.87 8.38 0.91
CA ASP A 68 -11.46 9.56 0.28
C ASP A 68 -12.98 9.43 0.17
N ARG A 69 -13.66 10.55 0.33
CA ARG A 69 -15.13 10.61 0.39
C ARG A 69 -15.79 10.64 -0.98
N THR A 70 -15.03 10.96 -2.03
CA THR A 70 -15.53 11.06 -3.39
C THR A 70 -14.52 10.46 -4.38
N ILE A 71 -15.02 10.00 -5.52
CA ILE A 71 -14.19 9.43 -6.60
C ILE A 71 -13.23 10.48 -7.16
N GLU A 72 -13.62 11.75 -7.21
CA GLU A 72 -12.79 12.83 -7.72
C GLU A 72 -11.56 13.03 -6.82
N LYS A 73 -11.75 13.01 -5.49
CA LYS A 73 -10.64 13.12 -4.53
C LYS A 73 -9.76 11.88 -4.50
N PHE A 74 -10.35 10.71 -4.71
CA PHE A 74 -9.59 9.50 -4.93
C PHE A 74 -8.68 9.60 -6.16
N ASN A 75 -9.23 10.00 -7.31
CA ASN A 75 -8.48 10.11 -8.57
C ASN A 75 -7.37 11.16 -8.47
N GLU A 76 -7.70 12.38 -8.01
CA GLU A 76 -6.74 13.48 -7.82
C GLU A 76 -5.53 13.05 -6.98
N TYR A 77 -5.77 12.32 -5.91
CA TYR A 77 -4.70 11.90 -5.01
C TYR A 77 -3.97 10.65 -5.48
N TYR A 78 -4.68 9.70 -6.09
CA TYR A 78 -4.06 8.52 -6.68
C TYR A 78 -3.12 8.91 -7.82
N ASP A 79 -3.41 9.97 -8.58
CA ASP A 79 -2.55 10.49 -9.65
C ASP A 79 -1.12 10.79 -9.17
N GLU A 80 -0.93 11.16 -7.91
CA GLU A 80 0.37 11.43 -7.29
C GLU A 80 1.16 10.17 -6.89
N MET A 81 0.59 8.98 -7.03
CA MET A 81 1.15 7.73 -6.50
C MET A 81 1.63 6.79 -7.60
N PRO A 82 2.84 6.19 -7.55
CA PRO A 82 3.35 5.32 -8.63
C PRO A 82 2.88 3.85 -8.58
N TRP A 83 2.00 3.49 -7.63
CA TRP A 83 1.64 2.10 -7.31
C TRP A 83 0.17 1.75 -7.62
N LEU A 84 -0.33 0.63 -7.10
CA LEU A 84 -1.68 0.11 -7.37
C LEU A 84 -2.72 0.64 -6.36
N ALA A 85 -4.01 0.54 -6.68
CA ALA A 85 -5.09 0.89 -5.77
C ALA A 85 -6.24 -0.13 -5.79
N ILE A 86 -6.93 -0.27 -4.67
CA ILE A 86 -8.26 -0.91 -4.64
C ILE A 86 -9.23 0.00 -5.41
N PRO A 87 -10.07 -0.54 -6.32
CA PRO A 87 -11.08 0.25 -7.02
C PRO A 87 -11.94 1.06 -6.06
N TYR A 88 -12.25 2.31 -6.43
CA TYR A 88 -13.02 3.18 -5.55
C TYR A 88 -14.45 2.66 -5.32
N GLU A 89 -14.99 1.96 -6.30
CA GLU A 89 -16.34 1.38 -6.26
C GLU A 89 -16.38 0.11 -5.39
N ALA A 90 -15.22 -0.50 -5.09
CA ALA A 90 -15.11 -1.69 -4.25
C ALA A 90 -15.23 -1.33 -2.74
N VAL A 91 -16.35 -0.71 -2.36
CA VAL A 91 -16.62 -0.19 -1.02
C VAL A 91 -16.46 -1.28 0.04
N GLU A 92 -17.04 -2.45 -0.17
CA GLU A 92 -17.00 -3.57 0.77
C GLU A 92 -15.57 -4.04 1.06
N ILE A 93 -14.76 -4.18 0.01
CA ILE A 93 -13.35 -4.58 0.13
C ILE A 93 -12.57 -3.53 0.91
N ARG A 94 -12.69 -2.24 0.56
CA ARG A 94 -11.98 -1.17 1.27
C ARG A 94 -12.37 -1.11 2.74
N THR A 95 -13.67 -1.20 3.05
CA THR A 95 -14.16 -1.19 4.44
C THR A 95 -13.57 -2.37 5.23
N ALA A 96 -13.64 -3.59 4.67
CA ALA A 96 -13.07 -4.77 5.32
C ALA A 96 -11.55 -4.63 5.56
N LEU A 97 -10.80 -4.07 4.59
CA LEU A 97 -9.37 -3.82 4.75
C LEU A 97 -9.08 -2.76 5.82
N ILE A 98 -9.86 -1.68 5.86
CA ILE A 98 -9.72 -0.61 6.85
C ILE A 98 -9.94 -1.17 8.27
N GLU A 99 -11.02 -1.93 8.46
CA GLU A 99 -11.36 -2.54 9.75
C GLU A 99 -10.28 -3.53 10.22
N ARG A 100 -9.73 -4.31 9.30
CA ARG A 100 -8.77 -5.37 9.62
C ARG A 100 -7.33 -4.90 9.79
N TYR A 101 -6.86 -3.94 8.99
CA TYR A 101 -5.42 -3.65 8.88
C TYR A 101 -4.99 -2.23 9.23
N ARG A 102 -5.83 -1.21 8.99
CA ARG A 102 -5.38 0.20 9.07
C ARG A 102 -4.76 0.57 10.41
N GLY A 103 -5.27 0.00 11.50
CA GLY A 103 -5.00 0.46 12.85
C GLY A 103 -5.78 1.74 13.19
N GLN A 104 -5.23 2.57 14.07
CA GLN A 104 -5.99 3.68 14.66
C GLN A 104 -6.13 4.91 13.77
N THR A 105 -5.08 5.30 13.03
CA THR A 105 -5.03 6.56 12.29
C THR A 105 -4.39 6.42 10.90
N ILE A 106 -4.56 7.44 10.06
CA ILE A 106 -3.88 7.56 8.76
C ILE A 106 -2.84 8.69 8.77
N PRO A 107 -1.79 8.62 7.92
CA PRO A 107 -1.48 7.51 7.02
C PRO A 107 -0.94 6.29 7.78
N SER A 108 -1.34 5.10 7.35
CA SER A 108 -0.87 3.81 7.85
C SER A 108 -0.36 2.96 6.70
N LEU A 109 0.70 2.19 6.96
CA LEU A 109 1.36 1.33 5.98
C LEU A 109 1.67 0.00 6.64
N VAL A 110 1.14 -1.09 6.09
CA VAL A 110 1.15 -2.41 6.70
C VAL A 110 1.74 -3.43 5.72
N LEU A 111 2.75 -4.16 6.17
CA LEU A 111 3.32 -5.29 5.44
C LEU A 111 2.50 -6.55 5.70
N ILE A 112 2.08 -7.20 4.61
CA ILE A 112 1.37 -8.48 4.64
C ILE A 112 2.13 -9.56 3.87
N ASP A 113 1.90 -10.82 4.22
CA ASP A 113 2.30 -11.96 3.40
C ASP A 113 1.25 -12.29 2.31
N LEU A 114 1.55 -13.27 1.45
CA LEU A 114 0.66 -13.68 0.35
C LEU A 114 -0.66 -14.33 0.83
N GLN A 115 -0.68 -14.78 2.09
CA GLN A 115 -1.87 -15.31 2.76
C GLN A 115 -2.72 -14.19 3.39
N GLY A 116 -2.23 -12.94 3.38
CA GLY A 116 -2.91 -11.78 3.94
C GLY A 116 -2.72 -11.63 5.45
N ASN A 117 -1.75 -12.32 6.05
CA ASN A 117 -1.41 -12.11 7.44
C ASN A 117 -0.56 -10.85 7.57
N ILE A 118 -0.78 -10.13 8.67
CA ILE A 118 0.06 -9.01 9.04
C ILE A 118 1.44 -9.53 9.45
N LYS A 119 2.48 -9.03 8.78
CA LYS A 119 3.87 -9.24 9.18
C LYS A 119 4.45 -8.03 9.91
N LYS A 120 3.98 -6.81 9.58
CA LYS A 120 4.42 -5.59 10.29
C LYS A 120 3.42 -4.43 10.11
N ASN A 121 3.10 -3.74 11.20
CA ASN A 121 2.10 -2.65 11.23
C ASN A 121 2.67 -1.23 11.17
N ALA A 122 3.98 -1.07 11.36
CA ALA A 122 4.63 0.22 11.56
C ALA A 122 5.49 0.65 10.36
N CYS A 123 5.22 0.11 9.17
CA CYS A 123 6.06 0.35 7.98
C CYS A 123 6.14 1.83 7.58
N ARG A 124 5.12 2.63 7.94
CA ARG A 124 5.14 4.09 7.71
C ARG A 124 6.31 4.75 8.45
N MET A 125 6.58 4.33 9.68
CA MET A 125 7.69 4.84 10.49
C MET A 125 9.02 4.31 9.99
N ASP A 126 9.06 3.04 9.55
CA ASP A 126 10.25 2.43 8.97
C ASP A 126 10.73 3.22 7.74
N VAL A 127 9.83 3.49 6.79
CA VAL A 127 10.15 4.29 5.59
C VAL A 127 10.59 5.70 5.98
N ALA A 128 9.86 6.35 6.90
CA ALA A 128 10.15 7.73 7.30
C ALA A 128 11.52 7.89 7.99
N ASN A 129 11.95 6.91 8.79
CA ASN A 129 13.16 7.01 9.61
C ASN A 129 14.38 6.34 8.99
N LYS A 130 14.19 5.26 8.22
CA LYS A 130 15.27 4.40 7.70
C LYS A 130 15.38 4.41 6.18
N GLY A 131 14.34 4.86 5.46
CA GLY A 131 14.30 4.77 4.01
C GLY A 131 14.56 3.33 3.52
N PRO A 132 15.34 3.12 2.44
CA PRO A 132 15.64 1.79 1.90
C PRO A 132 16.24 0.78 2.91
N LEU A 133 16.87 1.25 3.99
CA LEU A 133 17.47 0.37 5.00
C LEU A 133 16.41 -0.42 5.79
N CYS A 134 15.13 -0.06 5.75
CA CYS A 134 14.08 -0.82 6.43
C CYS A 134 13.79 -2.19 5.81
N LEU A 135 14.24 -2.45 4.57
CA LEU A 135 13.97 -3.72 3.89
C LEU A 135 14.53 -4.93 4.67
N SER A 136 15.62 -4.76 5.42
CA SER A 136 16.17 -5.82 6.28
C SER A 136 15.24 -6.15 7.45
N ASP A 137 14.56 -5.16 8.03
CA ASP A 137 13.56 -5.37 9.07
C ASP A 137 12.32 -6.09 8.52
N TRP A 138 11.95 -5.79 7.26
CA TRP A 138 10.83 -6.43 6.58
C TRP A 138 11.15 -7.87 6.18
N ASP A 139 12.40 -8.15 5.80
CA ASP A 139 12.89 -9.52 5.61
C ASP A 139 12.78 -10.35 6.89
N ALA A 140 13.23 -9.80 8.02
CA ALA A 140 13.09 -10.48 9.30
C ALA A 140 11.61 -10.75 9.64
N ALA A 141 10.73 -9.77 9.41
CA ALA A 141 9.30 -9.90 9.68
C ALA A 141 8.61 -10.96 8.81
N LEU A 142 8.92 -11.02 7.50
CA LEU A 142 8.36 -12.02 6.60
C LEU A 142 8.77 -13.44 6.96
N ASN A 143 10.01 -13.62 7.43
CA ASN A 143 10.57 -14.91 7.80
C ASN A 143 10.29 -15.33 9.26
N SER A 144 9.60 -14.49 10.03
CA SER A 144 9.19 -14.82 11.40
C SER A 144 7.89 -15.64 11.35
N ASN A 145 7.89 -16.79 12.06
CA ASN A 145 6.74 -17.70 12.19
C ASN A 145 5.58 -17.05 12.96
#